data_AF-A0A6N7ZQ23-F1
#
_entry.id   AF-A0A6N7ZQ23-F1
#
_cell.length_a   1.000
_cell.length_b   1.000
_cell.length_c   1.000
_cell.angle_alpha   90.00
_cell.angle_beta   90.00
_cell.angle_gamma   90.00
#
_symmetry.space_group_name_H-M   'P 1'
#
loop_
_entity.id
_entity.type
_entity.pdbx_description
1 polymer ?
#
loop_
_entity_poly.entity_id
_entity_poly.type
_entity_poly.pdbx_seq_one_letter_code
_entity_poly.pdbx_strand_id
1 'polypeptide(L)'
;MERKEKIARVVASAQDKGMLVAALALTAHHTAQQSLKEVKGLVEGASHSARGGREWKKLQRDHGIVGVIPGKETTISRKNGWHYHQHLLVIIDPTSEAVEAAIAAEDENASLREAAEVAGQAVANRYAAEIRKAGGWISKKHGTKIRVCDNPEMAGDYAAKGSAAWEAAGGPSKAQTRAAEGQSLTPWDLAELAFSGDEWAKRMWAEYVEVMPGTQSCRVSWQLAKKLGIEPENDAEVGEQVVEERDHIVGQVEAPTWSRWLRHGLVSTFLRRVEFHGEVGFEFAVADTLADASRIEAWYLRRADAARRAQDDVDVASMAEARVRWAYRIAHEIADSGSGGRHQIVEAIKRLPDHAVHPEPEDVVAALAKIGRSFNPDNDDPRPPPEQMTDVA
;
A
#
# COMPACT_ATOMS: atom_id res chain seq x y z
N MET A 1 -9.41 -13.78 -7.45
CA MET A 1 -8.48 -13.22 -8.46
C MET A 1 -9.20 -12.86 -9.74
N GLU A 2 -10.10 -13.72 -10.21
CA GLU A 2 -10.90 -13.50 -11.42
C GLU A 2 -11.52 -12.10 -11.52
N ARG A 3 -12.14 -11.56 -10.45
CA ARG A 3 -12.72 -10.21 -10.48
C ARG A 3 -11.69 -9.07 -10.64
N LYS A 4 -10.53 -9.11 -9.96
CA LYS A 4 -9.49 -8.05 -10.09
C LYS A 4 -8.90 -8.08 -11.51
N GLU A 5 -8.54 -9.27 -11.98
CA GLU A 5 -8.01 -9.47 -13.33
C GLU A 5 -9.05 -9.08 -14.40
N LYS A 6 -10.32 -9.39 -14.16
CA LYS A 6 -11.41 -8.99 -15.04
C LYS A 6 -11.58 -7.48 -15.11
N ILE A 7 -11.56 -6.77 -13.99
CA ILE A 7 -11.64 -5.30 -14.06
C ILE A 7 -10.40 -4.70 -14.72
N ALA A 8 -9.21 -5.25 -14.48
CA ALA A 8 -8.02 -4.86 -15.22
C ALA A 8 -8.20 -5.06 -16.75
N ARG A 9 -8.77 -6.21 -17.17
CA ARG A 9 -9.13 -6.47 -18.57
C ARG A 9 -10.18 -5.52 -19.13
N VAL A 10 -11.21 -5.17 -18.34
CA VAL A 10 -12.22 -4.17 -18.72
C VAL A 10 -11.55 -2.85 -19.05
N VAL A 11 -10.66 -2.36 -18.17
CA VAL A 11 -9.99 -1.09 -18.37
C VAL A 11 -9.07 -1.16 -19.59
N ALA A 12 -8.24 -2.21 -19.69
CA ALA A 12 -7.36 -2.39 -20.84
C ALA A 12 -8.16 -2.41 -22.15
N SER A 13 -9.27 -3.18 -22.19
CA SER A 13 -10.14 -3.26 -23.38
C SER A 13 -10.82 -1.93 -23.71
N ALA A 14 -11.12 -1.11 -22.71
CA ALA A 14 -11.66 0.24 -22.91
C ALA A 14 -10.59 1.14 -23.54
N GLN A 15 -9.38 1.14 -22.98
CA GLN A 15 -8.26 1.94 -23.47
C GLN A 15 -7.84 1.54 -24.89
N ASP A 16 -7.78 0.25 -25.20
CA ASP A 16 -7.50 -0.27 -26.55
C ASP A 16 -8.52 0.20 -27.60
N LYS A 17 -9.73 0.56 -27.17
CA LYS A 17 -10.81 1.09 -28.01
C LYS A 17 -10.84 2.62 -28.04
N GLY A 18 -9.87 3.30 -27.45
CA GLY A 18 -9.86 4.77 -27.33
C GLY A 18 -10.87 5.32 -26.33
N MET A 19 -11.46 4.46 -25.49
CA MET A 19 -12.39 4.88 -24.43
C MET A 19 -11.62 5.39 -23.20
N LEU A 20 -12.24 6.30 -22.48
CA LEU A 20 -11.72 6.92 -21.27
C LEU A 20 -12.31 6.26 -20.02
N VAL A 21 -11.56 6.32 -18.92
CA VAL A 21 -11.98 5.75 -17.63
C VAL A 21 -11.87 6.81 -16.53
N ALA A 22 -13.01 7.18 -15.95
CA ALA A 22 -13.07 8.03 -14.77
C ALA A 22 -13.36 7.19 -13.53
N ALA A 23 -12.49 7.30 -12.54
CA ALA A 23 -12.60 6.68 -11.23
C ALA A 23 -13.25 7.67 -10.24
N LEU A 24 -14.30 7.23 -9.56
CA LEU A 24 -15.11 8.09 -8.69
C LEU A 24 -15.37 7.41 -7.34
N ALA A 25 -14.98 8.04 -6.23
CA ALA A 25 -15.32 7.57 -4.89
C ALA A 25 -16.52 8.35 -4.37
N LEU A 26 -17.54 7.62 -3.93
CA LEU A 26 -18.79 8.15 -3.43
C LEU A 26 -19.02 7.76 -1.99
N THR A 27 -19.12 8.78 -1.14
CA THR A 27 -19.40 8.58 0.28
C THR A 27 -20.52 9.53 0.70
N ALA A 28 -21.58 8.96 1.28
CA ALA A 28 -22.58 9.74 1.99
C ALA A 28 -22.08 10.07 3.40
N HIS A 29 -22.43 11.25 3.91
CA HIS A 29 -22.24 11.56 5.31
C HIS A 29 -23.04 10.56 6.15
N HIS A 30 -22.40 10.03 7.18
CA HIS A 30 -23.03 9.16 8.14
C HIS A 30 -22.55 9.51 9.57
N THR A 31 -23.27 9.03 10.58
CA THR A 31 -22.88 9.18 11.98
C THR A 31 -22.58 7.82 12.60
N ALA A 32 -21.92 7.82 13.76
CA ALA A 32 -21.59 6.60 14.49
C ALA A 32 -22.82 5.82 15.00
N GLN A 33 -24.01 6.45 14.97
CA GLN A 33 -25.27 5.86 15.41
C GLN A 33 -25.99 5.11 14.29
N GLN A 34 -25.62 5.34 13.02
CA GLN A 34 -26.25 4.67 11.89
C GLN A 34 -25.70 3.26 11.73
N SER A 35 -26.61 2.31 11.56
CA SER A 35 -26.30 0.92 11.24
C SER A 35 -25.70 0.80 9.84
N LEU A 36 -24.94 -0.28 9.61
CA LEU A 36 -24.43 -0.65 8.30
C LEU A 36 -25.56 -0.78 7.28
N LYS A 37 -26.70 -1.35 7.69
CA LYS A 37 -27.88 -1.50 6.83
C LYS A 37 -28.41 -0.15 6.34
N GLU A 38 -28.48 0.85 7.22
CA GLU A 38 -28.92 2.19 6.85
C GLU A 38 -27.92 2.88 5.92
N VAL A 39 -26.63 2.87 6.25
CA VAL A 39 -25.60 3.52 5.41
C VAL A 39 -25.49 2.84 4.05
N LYS A 40 -25.47 1.49 4.01
CA LYS A 40 -25.48 0.71 2.78
C LYS A 40 -26.73 0.97 1.94
N GLY A 41 -27.91 0.95 2.57
CA GLY A 41 -29.19 1.17 1.89
C GLY A 41 -29.27 2.57 1.25
N LEU A 42 -28.78 3.59 1.96
CA LEU A 42 -28.71 4.96 1.44
C LEU A 42 -27.79 5.04 0.21
N VAL A 43 -26.57 4.52 0.31
CA VAL A 43 -25.57 4.61 -0.77
C VAL A 43 -25.96 3.75 -1.97
N GLU A 44 -26.41 2.50 -1.76
CA GLU A 44 -26.81 1.62 -2.85
C GLU A 44 -28.12 2.06 -3.51
N GLY A 45 -29.10 2.51 -2.73
CA GLY A 45 -30.38 3.01 -3.25
C GLY A 45 -30.21 4.26 -4.12
N ALA A 46 -29.39 5.20 -3.66
CA ALA A 46 -29.02 6.36 -4.47
C ALA A 46 -28.22 5.96 -5.71
N SER A 47 -27.31 4.98 -5.59
CA SER A 47 -26.52 4.47 -6.71
C SER A 47 -27.33 3.78 -7.78
N HIS A 48 -28.36 3.06 -7.38
CA HIS A 48 -29.31 2.46 -8.29
C HIS A 48 -30.13 3.54 -9.01
N SER A 49 -30.72 4.48 -8.24
CA SER A 49 -31.54 5.58 -8.78
C SER A 49 -30.76 6.50 -9.71
N ALA A 50 -29.49 6.78 -9.39
CA ALA A 50 -28.63 7.67 -10.17
C ALA A 50 -28.32 7.12 -11.56
N ARG A 51 -28.35 5.79 -11.73
CA ARG A 51 -28.10 5.09 -12.99
C ARG A 51 -29.39 4.61 -13.68
N GLY A 52 -30.52 5.19 -13.29
CA GLY A 52 -31.84 4.85 -13.82
C GLY A 52 -32.53 6.01 -14.55
N GLY A 53 -33.55 5.66 -15.33
CA GLY A 53 -34.50 6.63 -15.89
C GLY A 53 -33.97 7.50 -17.03
N ARG A 54 -34.75 8.53 -17.38
CA ARG A 54 -34.51 9.42 -18.52
C ARG A 54 -33.26 10.28 -18.35
N GLU A 55 -32.98 10.71 -17.13
CA GLU A 55 -31.85 11.58 -16.82
C GLU A 55 -30.52 10.84 -16.94
N TRP A 56 -30.47 9.56 -16.52
CA TRP A 56 -29.31 8.71 -16.79
C TRP A 56 -29.05 8.55 -18.29
N LYS A 57 -30.08 8.22 -19.08
CA LYS A 57 -29.96 8.11 -20.55
C LYS A 57 -29.48 9.41 -21.19
N LYS A 58 -29.89 10.57 -20.66
CA LYS A 58 -29.40 11.88 -21.07
C LYS A 58 -27.89 12.00 -20.79
N LEU A 59 -27.45 11.69 -19.57
CA LEU A 59 -26.02 11.71 -19.22
C LEU A 59 -25.18 10.76 -20.09
N GLN A 60 -25.68 9.55 -20.37
CA GLN A 60 -25.00 8.60 -21.26
C GLN A 60 -24.78 9.17 -22.65
N ARG A 61 -25.80 9.83 -23.22
CA ARG A 61 -25.68 10.45 -24.54
C ARG A 61 -24.75 11.66 -24.52
N ASP A 62 -24.96 12.57 -23.56
CA ASP A 62 -24.29 13.87 -23.57
C ASP A 62 -22.80 13.80 -23.17
N HIS A 63 -22.40 12.73 -22.47
CA HIS A 63 -21.02 12.54 -22.01
C HIS A 63 -20.40 11.22 -22.48
N GLY A 64 -21.05 10.48 -23.39
CA GLY A 64 -20.50 9.23 -23.91
C GLY A 64 -20.42 8.08 -22.90
N ILE A 65 -21.16 8.11 -21.79
CA ILE A 65 -21.03 7.10 -20.73
C ILE A 65 -21.61 5.76 -21.20
N VAL A 66 -20.74 4.78 -21.43
CA VAL A 66 -21.14 3.44 -21.90
C VAL A 66 -21.52 2.49 -20.77
N GLY A 67 -21.00 2.72 -19.57
CA GLY A 67 -21.30 1.88 -18.41
C GLY A 67 -20.59 2.35 -17.15
N VAL A 68 -21.04 1.81 -16.01
CA VAL A 68 -20.47 2.10 -14.70
C VAL A 68 -20.33 0.80 -13.92
N ILE A 69 -19.13 0.54 -13.41
CA ILE A 69 -18.83 -0.63 -12.59
C ILE A 69 -18.63 -0.19 -11.13
N PRO A 70 -19.54 -0.58 -10.21
CA PRO A 70 -19.41 -0.24 -8.80
C PRO A 70 -18.56 -1.27 -8.04
N GLY A 71 -17.43 -0.84 -7.49
CA GLY A 71 -16.71 -1.47 -6.39
C GLY A 71 -17.26 -0.98 -5.05
N LYS A 72 -17.41 -1.87 -4.07
CA LYS A 72 -17.97 -1.58 -2.74
C LYS A 72 -16.89 -1.83 -1.70
N GLU A 73 -16.71 -0.88 -0.79
CA GLU A 73 -15.78 -1.03 0.33
C GLU A 73 -16.48 -0.59 1.61
N THR A 74 -16.38 -1.46 2.63
CA THR A 74 -16.89 -1.22 3.97
C THR A 74 -15.73 -1.17 4.95
N THR A 75 -15.71 -0.15 5.80
CA THR A 75 -14.84 -0.08 6.99
C THR A 75 -15.61 0.44 8.19
N ILE A 76 -15.02 0.36 9.39
CA ILE A 76 -15.66 0.85 10.61
C ILE A 76 -14.63 1.51 11.53
N SER A 77 -15.01 2.58 12.23
CA SER A 77 -14.20 3.10 13.34
C SER A 77 -15.05 3.24 14.59
N ARG A 78 -14.43 3.14 15.77
CA ARG A 78 -15.13 3.41 17.04
C ARG A 78 -15.70 4.83 17.11
N LYS A 79 -15.04 5.79 16.46
CA LYS A 79 -15.40 7.21 16.49
C LYS A 79 -16.56 7.56 15.57
N ASN A 80 -16.55 7.03 14.34
CA ASN A 80 -17.46 7.48 13.28
C ASN A 80 -18.44 6.37 12.83
N GLY A 81 -18.34 5.16 13.39
CA GLY A 81 -19.16 4.01 13.01
C GLY A 81 -18.84 3.48 11.61
N TRP A 82 -19.86 2.93 10.94
CA TRP A 82 -19.74 2.31 9.63
C TRP A 82 -19.47 3.32 8.52
N HIS A 83 -18.42 3.05 7.75
CA HIS A 83 -18.05 3.75 6.53
C HIS A 83 -18.27 2.83 5.34
N TYR A 84 -19.41 3.00 4.66
CA TYR A 84 -19.73 2.30 3.43
C TYR A 84 -19.62 3.27 2.25
N HIS A 85 -18.78 2.94 1.27
CA HIS A 85 -18.65 3.76 0.06
C HIS A 85 -18.57 2.91 -1.21
N GLN A 86 -18.81 3.57 -2.34
CA GLN A 86 -18.67 2.97 -3.65
C GLN A 86 -17.55 3.65 -4.44
N HIS A 87 -16.67 2.84 -5.00
CA HIS A 87 -15.70 3.22 -6.01
C HIS A 87 -16.28 2.88 -7.38
N LEU A 88 -16.63 3.86 -8.17
CA LEU A 88 -17.19 3.67 -9.51
C LEU A 88 -16.10 3.81 -10.56
N LEU A 89 -16.07 2.87 -11.49
CA LEU A 89 -15.37 3.05 -12.76
C LEU A 89 -16.40 3.42 -13.81
N VAL A 90 -16.35 4.67 -14.27
CA VAL A 90 -17.19 5.21 -15.33
C VAL A 90 -16.44 5.05 -16.64
N ILE A 91 -16.95 4.19 -17.52
CA ILE A 91 -16.37 3.95 -18.84
C ILE A 91 -17.05 4.90 -19.83
N ILE A 92 -16.26 5.63 -20.59
CA ILE A 92 -16.67 6.73 -21.44
C ILE A 92 -16.13 6.51 -22.84
N ASP A 93 -17.04 6.41 -23.81
CA ASP A 93 -16.72 6.45 -25.22
C ASP A 93 -16.89 7.91 -25.67
N PRO A 94 -15.79 8.67 -25.88
CA PRO A 94 -15.85 10.12 -26.11
C PRO A 94 -16.85 10.47 -27.21
N THR A 95 -17.65 11.51 -26.98
CA THR A 95 -18.58 11.98 -28.02
C THR A 95 -17.81 12.58 -29.19
N SER A 96 -18.43 12.67 -30.36
CA SER A 96 -17.80 13.30 -31.52
C SER A 96 -17.34 14.72 -31.21
N GLU A 97 -18.11 15.48 -30.44
CA GLU A 97 -17.75 16.83 -30.02
C GLU A 97 -16.51 16.85 -29.11
N ALA A 98 -16.37 15.87 -28.19
CA ALA A 98 -15.18 15.75 -27.36
C ALA A 98 -13.94 15.34 -28.17
N VAL A 99 -14.11 14.48 -29.18
CA VAL A 99 -13.02 14.10 -30.09
C VAL A 99 -12.60 15.27 -30.98
N GLU A 100 -13.55 16.01 -31.55
CA GLU A 100 -13.27 17.21 -32.35
C GLU A 100 -12.56 18.29 -31.52
N ALA A 101 -13.00 18.50 -30.28
CA ALA A 101 -12.34 19.41 -29.34
C ALA A 101 -10.90 18.97 -29.02
N ALA A 102 -10.67 17.67 -28.86
CA ALA A 102 -9.34 17.13 -28.62
C ALA A 102 -8.41 17.35 -29.84
N ILE A 103 -8.88 17.05 -31.05
CA ILE A 103 -8.11 17.27 -32.30
C ILE A 103 -7.73 18.74 -32.49
N ALA A 104 -8.59 19.66 -32.07
CA ALA A 104 -8.34 21.09 -32.17
C ALA A 104 -7.46 21.67 -31.04
N ALA A 105 -7.22 20.90 -29.97
CA ALA A 105 -6.48 21.34 -28.80
C ALA A 105 -4.96 21.28 -29.03
N GLU A 106 -4.21 22.13 -28.32
CA GLU A 106 -2.74 22.03 -28.27
C GLU A 106 -2.25 20.73 -27.61
N ASP A 107 -3.06 20.18 -26.70
CA ASP A 107 -2.83 18.89 -26.02
C ASP A 107 -4.11 18.05 -26.06
N GLU A 108 -4.15 17.09 -26.99
CA GLU A 108 -5.27 16.18 -27.19
C GLU A 108 -5.58 15.36 -25.91
N ASN A 109 -4.54 14.93 -25.20
CA ASN A 109 -4.69 14.10 -23.99
C ASN A 109 -5.27 14.91 -22.83
N ALA A 110 -4.84 16.17 -22.68
CA ALA A 110 -5.41 17.07 -21.68
C ALA A 110 -6.91 17.35 -21.96
N SER A 111 -7.28 17.55 -23.23
CA SER A 111 -8.68 17.76 -23.64
C SER A 111 -9.56 16.52 -23.38
N LEU A 112 -9.08 15.32 -23.75
CA LEU A 112 -9.79 14.08 -23.44
C LEU A 112 -9.89 13.83 -21.94
N ARG A 113 -8.83 14.14 -21.18
CA ARG A 113 -8.85 14.06 -19.72
C ARG A 113 -9.92 14.97 -19.13
N GLU A 114 -10.03 16.21 -19.60
CA GLU A 114 -11.08 17.14 -19.19
C GLU A 114 -12.48 16.56 -19.49
N ALA A 115 -12.70 15.99 -20.68
CA ALA A 115 -13.96 15.34 -21.02
C ALA A 115 -14.31 14.19 -20.04
N ALA A 116 -13.32 13.39 -19.64
CA ALA A 116 -13.52 12.35 -18.63
C ALA A 116 -13.82 12.90 -17.23
N GLU A 117 -13.16 13.99 -16.82
CA GLU A 117 -13.44 14.68 -15.55
C GLU A 117 -14.86 15.25 -15.52
N VAL A 118 -15.29 15.89 -16.61
CA VAL A 118 -16.65 16.43 -16.77
C VAL A 118 -17.69 15.32 -16.70
N ALA A 119 -17.47 14.20 -17.40
CA ALA A 119 -18.36 13.04 -17.35
C ALA A 119 -18.44 12.45 -15.92
N GLY A 120 -17.29 12.26 -15.27
CA GLY A 120 -17.22 11.79 -13.88
C GLY A 120 -17.94 12.74 -12.91
N GLN A 121 -17.81 14.05 -13.11
CA GLN A 121 -18.48 15.07 -12.30
C GLN A 121 -19.99 15.07 -12.52
N ALA A 122 -20.46 14.83 -13.75
CA ALA A 122 -21.88 14.73 -14.04
C ALA A 122 -22.51 13.51 -13.34
N VAL A 123 -21.82 12.37 -13.34
CA VAL A 123 -22.23 11.18 -12.55
C VAL A 123 -22.23 11.51 -11.06
N ALA A 124 -21.16 12.11 -10.52
CA ALA A 124 -21.09 12.48 -9.12
C ALA A 124 -22.23 13.41 -8.68
N ASN A 125 -22.55 14.42 -9.51
CA ASN A 125 -23.65 15.35 -9.24
C ASN A 125 -24.99 14.64 -9.20
N ARG A 126 -25.20 13.67 -10.11
CA ARG A 126 -26.41 12.86 -10.12
C ARG A 126 -26.57 12.04 -8.84
N TYR A 127 -25.51 11.35 -8.43
CA TYR A 127 -25.48 10.61 -7.19
C TYR A 127 -25.73 11.49 -5.97
N ALA A 128 -25.12 12.68 -5.93
CA ALA A 128 -25.35 13.64 -4.86
C ALA A 128 -26.80 14.14 -4.81
N ALA A 129 -27.47 14.27 -5.96
CA ALA A 129 -28.89 14.60 -6.00
C ALA A 129 -29.75 13.46 -5.43
N GLU A 130 -29.48 12.21 -5.80
CA GLU A 130 -30.23 11.05 -5.31
C GLU A 130 -30.00 10.79 -3.80
N ILE A 131 -28.78 11.01 -3.30
CA ILE A 131 -28.51 10.94 -1.85
C ILE A 131 -29.32 12.00 -1.10
N ARG A 132 -29.37 13.24 -1.60
CA ARG A 132 -30.18 14.31 -0.99
C ARG A 132 -31.67 14.00 -1.04
N LYS A 133 -32.14 13.42 -2.15
CA LYS A 133 -33.54 12.99 -2.30
C LYS A 133 -33.91 11.88 -1.31
N ALA A 134 -32.97 10.99 -1.00
CA ALA A 134 -33.12 9.95 0.02
C ALA A 134 -32.95 10.48 1.47
N GLY A 135 -32.83 11.80 1.67
CA GLY A 135 -32.66 12.41 3.00
C GLY A 135 -31.22 12.38 3.53
N GLY A 136 -30.27 11.89 2.74
CA GLY A 136 -28.85 11.89 3.08
C GLY A 136 -28.15 13.20 2.71
N TRP A 137 -26.88 13.30 3.10
CA TRP A 137 -26.04 14.46 2.79
C TRP A 137 -24.69 14.03 2.21
N ILE A 138 -24.12 14.85 1.33
CA ILE A 138 -22.76 14.67 0.80
C ILE A 138 -21.95 15.93 1.10
N SER A 139 -20.78 15.75 1.73
CA SER A 139 -19.84 16.85 1.95
C SER A 139 -19.25 17.34 0.63
N LYS A 140 -19.29 18.65 0.37
CA LYS A 140 -18.63 19.26 -0.81
C LYS A 140 -17.13 19.00 -0.84
N LYS A 141 -16.48 18.89 0.34
CA LYS A 141 -15.02 18.74 0.47
C LYS A 141 -14.55 17.27 0.46
N HIS A 142 -15.40 16.35 0.93
CA HIS A 142 -14.99 14.97 1.22
C HIS A 142 -15.87 13.88 0.60
N GLY A 143 -17.04 14.24 0.05
CA GLY A 143 -18.03 13.25 -0.36
C GLY A 143 -17.89 12.72 -1.79
N THR A 144 -17.06 13.37 -2.60
CA THR A 144 -16.79 12.99 -3.99
C THR A 144 -15.31 13.19 -4.28
N LYS A 145 -14.63 12.16 -4.78
CA LYS A 145 -13.27 12.29 -5.35
C LYS A 145 -13.26 11.67 -6.74
N ILE A 146 -12.90 12.47 -7.74
CA ILE A 146 -12.79 12.04 -9.14
C ILE A 146 -11.31 11.95 -9.49
N ARG A 147 -10.94 10.90 -10.21
CA ARG A 147 -9.61 10.70 -10.78
C ARG A 147 -9.76 10.13 -12.19
N VAL A 148 -9.15 10.75 -13.19
CA VAL A 148 -9.03 10.11 -14.52
C VAL A 148 -7.92 9.10 -14.49
N CYS A 149 -8.19 7.90 -15.01
CA CYS A 149 -7.22 6.83 -15.14
C CYS A 149 -6.61 6.88 -16.55
N ASP A 150 -5.43 7.49 -16.65
CA ASP A 150 -4.66 7.64 -17.88
C ASP A 150 -3.75 6.43 -18.18
N ASN A 151 -3.66 5.46 -17.28
CA ASN A 151 -2.92 4.22 -17.49
C ASN A 151 -3.58 2.99 -16.84
N PRO A 152 -3.32 1.78 -17.36
CA PRO A 152 -3.92 0.54 -16.88
C PRO A 152 -3.64 0.23 -15.40
N GLU A 153 -2.45 0.59 -14.90
CA GLU A 153 -2.02 0.31 -13.53
C GLU A 153 -2.84 1.13 -12.52
N MET A 154 -3.00 2.43 -12.75
CA MET A 154 -3.84 3.30 -11.92
C MET A 154 -5.30 2.87 -11.89
N ALA A 155 -5.82 2.42 -13.04
CA ALA A 155 -7.17 1.91 -13.12
C ALA A 155 -7.32 0.56 -12.41
N GLY A 156 -6.32 -0.33 -12.53
CA GLY A 156 -6.27 -1.63 -11.85
C GLY A 156 -6.17 -1.51 -10.33
N ASP A 157 -5.42 -0.53 -9.83
CA ASP A 157 -5.32 -0.22 -8.40
C ASP A 157 -6.61 0.41 -7.86
N TYR A 158 -7.27 1.24 -8.66
CA TYR A 158 -8.56 1.80 -8.29
C TYR A 158 -9.67 0.76 -8.33
N ALA A 159 -9.68 -0.10 -9.34
CA ALA A 159 -10.53 -1.27 -9.46
C ALA A 159 -10.35 -2.26 -8.31
N ALA A 160 -9.12 -2.38 -7.80
CA ALA A 160 -8.84 -3.19 -6.64
C ALA A 160 -9.61 -2.66 -5.43
N LYS A 161 -9.64 -1.34 -5.21
CA LYS A 161 -10.36 -0.69 -4.11
C LYS A 161 -11.86 -0.93 -4.25
N GLY A 162 -12.37 -1.84 -3.43
CA GLY A 162 -13.79 -2.25 -3.44
C GLY A 162 -14.09 -3.54 -4.22
N SER A 163 -13.09 -4.27 -4.69
CA SER A 163 -13.28 -5.64 -5.15
C SER A 163 -13.39 -6.61 -3.97
N ALA A 164 -14.11 -7.72 -4.15
CA ALA A 164 -14.11 -8.82 -3.18
C ALA A 164 -12.70 -9.33 -2.87
N ALA A 165 -11.76 -9.23 -3.83
CA ALA A 165 -10.35 -9.54 -3.61
C ALA A 165 -9.67 -8.56 -2.67
N TRP A 166 -10.03 -7.28 -2.68
CA TRP A 166 -9.50 -6.28 -1.75
C TRP A 166 -10.13 -6.39 -0.37
N GLU A 167 -11.44 -6.62 -0.31
CA GLU A 167 -12.11 -6.93 0.95
C GLU A 167 -11.49 -8.19 1.55
N ALA A 168 -11.49 -9.31 0.82
CA ALA A 168 -10.89 -10.58 1.27
C ALA A 168 -9.38 -10.51 1.51
N ALA A 169 -8.65 -9.57 0.91
CA ALA A 169 -7.23 -9.31 1.17
C ALA A 169 -6.98 -8.26 2.28
N GLY A 170 -8.02 -7.84 3.01
CA GLY A 170 -7.89 -6.95 4.16
C GLY A 170 -7.41 -5.54 3.82
N GLY A 171 -7.61 -5.10 2.58
CA GLY A 171 -7.16 -3.81 2.08
C GLY A 171 -5.64 -3.61 2.24
N PRO A 172 -4.81 -4.09 1.29
CA PRO A 172 -3.35 -4.10 1.40
C PRO A 172 -2.72 -2.75 1.79
N SER A 173 -3.35 -1.64 1.43
CA SER A 173 -2.90 -0.27 1.75
C SER A 173 -3.30 0.23 3.15
N LYS A 174 -4.15 -0.48 3.89
CA LYS A 174 -4.56 -0.12 5.27
C LYS A 174 -3.79 -0.88 6.35
N ALA A 175 -2.96 -1.86 5.95
CA ALA A 175 -2.10 -2.60 6.88
C ALA A 175 -1.02 -1.72 7.54
N GLN A 176 -0.52 -0.70 6.84
CA GLN A 176 0.52 0.21 7.35
C GLN A 176 0.01 1.20 8.40
N THR A 177 -1.30 1.40 8.49
CA THR A 177 -1.88 2.44 9.36
C THR A 177 -2.25 1.92 10.75
N ARG A 178 -2.29 0.60 10.97
CA ARG A 178 -2.91 -0.19 12.07
C ARG A 178 -2.64 0.16 13.56
N ALA A 179 -1.98 1.26 13.92
CA ALA A 179 -1.51 1.52 15.29
C ALA A 179 -2.07 2.78 15.99
N ALA A 180 -2.96 3.57 15.37
CA ALA A 180 -3.42 4.84 15.95
C ALA A 180 -4.91 4.84 16.35
N GLU A 181 -5.20 5.49 17.48
CA GLU A 181 -6.55 5.72 18.00
C GLU A 181 -7.40 6.54 17.00
N GLY A 182 -8.60 6.04 16.66
CA GLY A 182 -9.53 6.72 15.73
C GLY A 182 -9.44 6.28 14.26
N GLN A 183 -8.69 5.22 13.94
CA GLN A 183 -8.62 4.69 12.57
C GLN A 183 -9.78 3.77 12.18
N SER A 184 -10.02 3.70 10.86
CA SER A 184 -11.01 2.80 10.25
C SER A 184 -10.43 1.40 10.05
N LEU A 185 -11.05 0.43 10.70
CA LEU A 185 -10.82 -1.01 10.60
C LEU A 185 -11.49 -1.58 9.35
N THR A 186 -10.82 -2.53 8.70
CA THR A 186 -11.49 -3.40 7.72
C THR A 186 -12.37 -4.43 8.45
N PRO A 187 -13.30 -5.09 7.76
CA PRO A 187 -14.12 -6.14 8.38
C PRO A 187 -13.28 -7.26 8.99
N TRP A 188 -12.11 -7.56 8.44
CA TRP A 188 -11.23 -8.60 8.99
C TRP A 188 -10.46 -8.15 10.22
N ASP A 189 -10.02 -6.88 10.26
CA ASP A 189 -9.47 -6.32 11.50
C ASP A 189 -10.54 -6.33 12.62
N LEU A 190 -11.80 -6.08 12.25
CA LEU A 190 -12.94 -6.17 13.16
C LEU A 190 -13.17 -7.62 13.64
N ALA A 191 -13.10 -8.60 12.74
CA ALA A 191 -13.21 -10.02 13.08
C ALA A 191 -12.10 -10.47 14.04
N GLU A 192 -10.87 -10.00 13.83
CA GLU A 192 -9.73 -10.31 14.71
C GLU A 192 -9.91 -9.74 16.12
N LEU A 193 -10.38 -8.50 16.24
CA LEU A 193 -10.73 -7.91 17.53
C LEU A 193 -11.89 -8.65 18.20
N ALA A 194 -12.92 -9.03 17.43
CA ALA A 194 -14.06 -9.79 17.93
C ALA A 194 -13.61 -11.15 18.49
N PHE A 195 -12.74 -11.86 17.77
CA PHE A 195 -12.14 -13.13 18.19
C PHE A 195 -11.27 -12.95 19.44
N SER A 196 -10.54 -11.84 19.54
CA SER A 196 -9.70 -11.50 20.70
C SER A 196 -10.50 -11.10 21.94
N GLY A 197 -11.84 -11.07 21.86
CA GLY A 197 -12.72 -10.81 23.00
C GLY A 197 -13.26 -9.38 23.10
N ASP A 198 -13.00 -8.51 22.12
CA ASP A 198 -13.54 -7.15 22.11
C ASP A 198 -15.06 -7.14 21.86
N GLU A 199 -15.84 -6.76 22.88
CA GLU A 199 -17.30 -6.79 22.84
C GLU A 199 -17.90 -5.83 21.81
N TRP A 200 -17.29 -4.66 21.59
CA TRP A 200 -17.74 -3.75 20.54
C TRP A 200 -17.51 -4.37 19.17
N ALA A 201 -16.33 -4.96 18.95
CA ALA A 201 -15.99 -5.61 17.70
C ALA A 201 -16.88 -6.81 17.42
N LYS A 202 -17.20 -7.65 18.42
CA LYS A 202 -18.15 -8.77 18.29
C LYS A 202 -19.52 -8.30 17.79
N ARG A 203 -20.07 -7.25 18.41
CA ARG A 203 -21.38 -6.71 18.01
C ARG A 203 -21.37 -6.19 16.57
N MET A 204 -20.33 -5.45 16.19
CA MET A 204 -20.22 -4.90 14.84
C MET A 204 -19.90 -5.99 13.81
N TRP A 205 -19.13 -7.01 14.17
CA TRP A 205 -18.90 -8.17 13.30
C TRP A 205 -20.20 -8.94 13.01
N ALA A 206 -21.04 -9.15 14.03
CA ALA A 206 -22.36 -9.75 13.84
C ALA A 206 -23.22 -8.96 12.85
N GLU A 207 -23.25 -7.63 12.98
CA GLU A 207 -23.95 -6.75 12.04
C GLU A 207 -23.38 -6.83 10.60
N TYR A 208 -22.06 -6.91 10.45
CA TYR A 208 -21.43 -7.08 9.14
C TYR A 208 -21.86 -8.40 8.48
N VAL A 209 -21.81 -9.50 9.22
CA VAL A 209 -22.20 -10.84 8.74
C VAL A 209 -23.70 -10.91 8.40
N GLU A 210 -24.54 -10.14 9.07
CA GLU A 210 -25.97 -10.06 8.74
C GLU A 210 -26.25 -9.26 7.45
N VAL A 211 -25.53 -8.16 7.23
CA VAL A 211 -25.88 -7.15 6.21
C VAL A 211 -25.14 -7.30 4.88
N MET A 212 -23.90 -7.80 4.91
CA MET A 212 -23.02 -7.82 3.74
C MET A 212 -23.16 -9.02 2.80
N PRO A 213 -23.60 -10.23 3.22
CA PRO A 213 -23.87 -11.31 2.28
C PRO A 213 -24.82 -10.88 1.15
N GLY A 214 -24.61 -11.42 -0.06
CA GLY A 214 -25.34 -11.04 -1.27
C GLY A 214 -24.93 -9.69 -1.88
N THR A 215 -23.99 -8.97 -1.27
CA THR A 215 -23.52 -7.67 -1.78
C THR A 215 -22.63 -7.84 -3.01
N GLN A 216 -23.22 -7.71 -4.21
CA GLN A 216 -22.48 -7.84 -5.47
C GLN A 216 -21.56 -6.63 -5.72
N SER A 217 -20.27 -6.88 -6.00
CA SER A 217 -19.28 -5.84 -6.32
C SER A 217 -18.56 -6.12 -7.64
N CYS A 218 -18.14 -5.07 -8.33
CA CYS A 218 -17.40 -5.12 -9.60
C CYS A 218 -18.14 -5.87 -10.73
N ARG A 219 -19.47 -5.82 -10.76
CA ARG A 219 -20.28 -6.44 -11.83
C ARG A 219 -20.09 -5.70 -13.16
N VAL A 220 -19.75 -6.44 -14.21
CA VAL A 220 -19.72 -5.94 -15.59
C VAL A 220 -21.04 -6.30 -16.26
N SER A 221 -21.82 -5.30 -16.67
CA SER A 221 -23.09 -5.58 -17.36
C SER A 221 -22.84 -6.23 -18.72
N TRP A 222 -23.78 -7.07 -19.18
CA TRP A 222 -23.69 -7.69 -20.50
C TRP A 222 -23.52 -6.68 -21.63
N GLN A 223 -24.23 -5.54 -21.57
CA GLN A 223 -24.10 -4.47 -22.55
C GLN A 223 -22.70 -3.85 -22.57
N LEU A 224 -22.09 -3.65 -21.39
CA LEU A 224 -20.73 -3.14 -21.28
C LEU A 224 -19.72 -4.18 -21.78
N ALA A 225 -19.88 -5.45 -21.39
CA ALA A 225 -19.04 -6.55 -21.85
C ALA A 225 -19.06 -6.67 -23.38
N LYS A 226 -20.24 -6.61 -23.99
CA LYS A 226 -20.42 -6.62 -25.45
C LYS A 226 -19.71 -5.45 -26.13
N LYS A 227 -19.82 -4.22 -25.58
CA LYS A 227 -19.13 -3.04 -26.12
C LYS A 227 -17.60 -3.17 -26.02
N LEU A 228 -17.12 -3.76 -24.93
CA LEU A 228 -15.69 -3.98 -24.69
C LEU A 228 -15.14 -5.21 -25.42
N GLY A 229 -15.99 -6.08 -25.98
CA GLY A 229 -15.55 -7.31 -26.63
C GLY A 229 -14.99 -8.35 -25.65
N ILE A 230 -15.40 -8.28 -24.39
CA ILE A 230 -15.03 -9.25 -23.35
C ILE A 230 -16.19 -10.20 -23.09
N GLU A 231 -15.88 -11.40 -22.60
CA GLU A 231 -16.89 -12.41 -22.30
C GLU A 231 -17.86 -11.89 -21.22
N PRO A 232 -19.18 -11.89 -21.50
CA PRO A 232 -20.17 -11.40 -20.55
C PRO A 232 -20.31 -12.34 -19.36
N GLU A 233 -20.71 -11.79 -18.22
CA GLU A 233 -21.17 -12.62 -17.09
C GLU A 233 -22.46 -13.33 -17.50
N ASN A 234 -22.63 -14.59 -17.08
CA ASN A 234 -23.90 -15.27 -17.25
C ASN A 234 -24.98 -14.47 -16.49
N ASP A 235 -25.93 -13.91 -17.23
CA ASP A 235 -26.86 -12.88 -16.76
C ASP A 235 -28.03 -13.44 -15.92
N ALA A 236 -27.96 -14.70 -15.50
CA ALA A 236 -29.02 -15.41 -14.77
C ALA A 236 -29.26 -14.92 -13.32
N GLU A 237 -28.45 -14.00 -12.79
CA GLU A 237 -28.63 -13.42 -11.45
C GLU A 237 -29.02 -11.92 -11.52
N VAL A 238 -30.12 -11.61 -12.19
CA VAL A 238 -30.86 -10.35 -12.02
C VAL A 238 -32.25 -10.67 -11.49
N GLY A 239 -32.32 -10.82 -10.19
CA GLY A 239 -33.44 -11.35 -9.42
C GLY A 239 -32.84 -11.95 -8.17
N GLU A 240 -33.57 -11.94 -7.06
CA GLU A 240 -33.16 -12.57 -5.80
C GLU A 240 -32.19 -13.74 -6.04
N GLN A 241 -31.02 -13.70 -5.40
CA GLN A 241 -30.43 -14.98 -5.04
C GLN A 241 -31.55 -15.67 -4.27
N VAL A 242 -32.17 -16.65 -4.92
CA VAL A 242 -32.66 -17.81 -4.20
C VAL A 242 -31.45 -18.17 -3.38
N VAL A 243 -31.52 -17.86 -2.09
CA VAL A 243 -30.62 -18.45 -1.10
C VAL A 243 -30.84 -19.93 -1.33
N GLU A 244 -29.99 -20.55 -2.14
CA GLU A 244 -30.04 -22.00 -2.27
C GLU A 244 -29.97 -22.48 -0.84
N GLU A 245 -31.01 -23.23 -0.44
CA GLU A 245 -31.10 -23.74 0.90
C GLU A 245 -29.83 -24.55 1.17
N ARG A 246 -28.99 -23.97 2.05
CA ARG A 246 -27.67 -24.42 2.52
C ARG A 246 -26.52 -23.99 1.60
N ASP A 247 -25.83 -22.92 2.00
CA ASP A 247 -24.45 -22.66 1.60
C ASP A 247 -23.65 -23.97 1.69
N HIS A 248 -23.15 -24.46 0.56
CA HIS A 248 -22.23 -25.60 0.55
C HIS A 248 -20.88 -25.13 1.10
N ILE A 249 -20.68 -25.34 2.41
CA ILE A 249 -19.44 -24.99 3.11
C ILE A 249 -18.33 -25.93 2.65
N VAL A 250 -17.40 -25.40 1.86
CA VAL A 250 -16.21 -26.14 1.36
C VAL A 250 -15.17 -26.36 2.46
N GLY A 251 -15.22 -25.58 3.54
CA GLY A 251 -14.37 -25.72 4.72
C GLY A 251 -14.35 -24.47 5.59
N GLN A 252 -13.63 -24.54 6.72
CA GLN A 252 -13.50 -23.43 7.68
C GLN A 252 -12.03 -23.15 7.97
N VAL A 253 -11.66 -21.87 8.07
CA VAL A 253 -10.31 -21.43 8.45
C VAL A 253 -10.40 -20.56 9.68
N GLU A 254 -9.53 -20.79 10.66
CA GLU A 254 -9.43 -19.93 11.84
C GLU A 254 -8.99 -18.51 11.47
N ALA A 255 -9.58 -17.50 12.10
CA ALA A 255 -9.28 -16.09 11.83
C ALA A 255 -7.77 -15.75 11.93
N PRO A 256 -6.99 -16.25 12.91
CA PRO A 256 -5.54 -15.98 12.95
C PRO A 256 -4.78 -16.52 11.74
N THR A 257 -5.17 -17.69 11.24
CA THR A 257 -4.59 -18.31 10.04
C THR A 257 -4.91 -17.48 8.80
N TRP A 258 -6.16 -17.04 8.67
CA TRP A 258 -6.58 -16.13 7.60
C TRP A 258 -5.81 -14.79 7.64
N SER A 259 -5.71 -14.16 8.83
CA SER A 259 -4.95 -12.92 9.04
C SER A 259 -3.47 -13.08 8.69
N ARG A 260 -2.88 -14.25 8.96
CA ARG A 260 -1.51 -14.56 8.56
C ARG A 260 -1.37 -14.57 7.04
N TRP A 261 -2.30 -15.19 6.32
CA TRP A 261 -2.28 -15.19 4.85
C TRP A 261 -2.55 -13.82 4.25
N LEU A 262 -3.41 -13.01 4.88
CA LEU A 262 -3.65 -11.61 4.51
C LEU A 262 -2.36 -10.80 4.51
N ARG A 263 -1.61 -10.88 5.63
CA ARG A 263 -0.36 -10.14 5.84
C ARG A 263 0.69 -10.45 4.78
N HIS A 264 0.72 -11.69 4.29
CA HIS A 264 1.70 -12.16 3.31
C HIS A 264 1.16 -12.21 1.87
N GLY A 265 -0.06 -11.72 1.63
CA GLY A 265 -0.66 -11.72 0.28
C GLY A 265 -0.99 -13.11 -0.27
N LEU A 266 -1.17 -14.11 0.60
CA LEU A 266 -1.37 -15.52 0.22
C LEU A 266 -2.84 -15.92 0.04
N VAL A 267 -3.79 -15.06 0.37
CA VAL A 267 -5.23 -15.36 0.28
C VAL A 267 -5.66 -15.77 -1.14
N SER A 268 -5.15 -15.10 -2.17
CA SER A 268 -5.41 -15.47 -3.56
C SER A 268 -4.89 -16.87 -3.90
N THR A 269 -3.71 -17.23 -3.38
CA THR A 269 -3.09 -18.55 -3.57
C THR A 269 -3.91 -19.62 -2.87
N PHE A 270 -4.34 -19.38 -1.63
CA PHE A 270 -5.23 -20.28 -0.89
C PHE A 270 -6.54 -20.54 -1.65
N LEU A 271 -7.25 -19.48 -2.05
CA LEU A 271 -8.54 -19.62 -2.73
C LEU A 271 -8.40 -20.38 -4.06
N ARG A 272 -7.28 -20.21 -4.78
CA ARG A 272 -7.03 -20.94 -6.03
C ARG A 272 -6.72 -22.42 -5.80
N ARG A 273 -6.06 -22.76 -4.68
CA ARG A 273 -5.87 -24.16 -4.27
C ARG A 273 -7.21 -24.81 -3.95
N VAL A 274 -8.10 -24.11 -3.24
CA VAL A 274 -9.47 -24.58 -2.96
C VAL A 274 -10.28 -24.74 -4.24
N GLU A 275 -10.25 -23.77 -5.15
CA GLU A 275 -10.95 -23.83 -6.44
C GLU A 275 -10.48 -25.03 -7.30
N PHE A 276 -9.17 -25.29 -7.33
CA PHE A 276 -8.60 -26.37 -8.13
C PHE A 276 -8.86 -27.77 -7.55
N HIS A 277 -8.83 -27.91 -6.22
CA HIS A 277 -8.94 -29.22 -5.57
C HIS A 277 -10.31 -29.51 -4.95
N GLY A 278 -11.22 -28.53 -4.92
CA GLY A 278 -12.55 -28.65 -4.31
C GLY A 278 -12.52 -28.92 -2.81
N GLU A 279 -13.64 -29.42 -2.28
CA GLU A 279 -13.80 -29.75 -0.84
C GLU A 279 -12.75 -30.76 -0.35
N VAL A 280 -12.48 -31.81 -1.13
CA VAL A 280 -11.49 -32.85 -0.79
C VAL A 280 -10.08 -32.26 -0.61
N GLY A 281 -9.78 -31.18 -1.32
CA GLY A 281 -8.48 -30.51 -1.27
C GLY A 281 -8.35 -29.41 -0.24
N PHE A 282 -9.40 -29.09 0.51
CA PHE A 282 -9.41 -27.93 1.39
C PHE A 282 -8.29 -27.98 2.44
N GLU A 283 -8.12 -29.11 3.14
CA GLU A 283 -7.06 -29.27 4.15
C GLU A 283 -5.66 -29.14 3.54
N PHE A 284 -5.45 -29.66 2.33
CA PHE A 284 -4.19 -29.48 1.60
C PHE A 284 -3.96 -28.01 1.23
N ALA A 285 -5.01 -27.31 0.80
CA ALA A 285 -4.93 -25.89 0.51
C ALA A 285 -4.56 -25.06 1.76
N VAL A 286 -5.12 -25.40 2.93
CA VAL A 286 -4.78 -24.78 4.22
C VAL A 286 -3.31 -25.05 4.56
N ALA A 287 -2.88 -26.31 4.54
CA ALA A 287 -1.54 -26.73 4.92
C ALA A 287 -0.45 -26.10 4.03
N ASP A 288 -0.63 -26.13 2.71
CA ASP A 288 0.34 -25.56 1.78
C ASP A 288 0.45 -24.04 1.91
N THR A 289 -0.68 -23.36 2.16
CA THR A 289 -0.68 -21.91 2.34
C THR A 289 -0.04 -21.51 3.66
N LEU A 290 -0.25 -22.28 4.72
CA LEU A 290 0.49 -22.12 5.99
C LEU A 290 1.99 -22.37 5.83
N ALA A 291 2.39 -23.35 5.00
CA ALA A 291 3.79 -23.62 4.71
C ALA A 291 4.44 -22.43 3.98
N ASP A 292 3.77 -21.87 2.98
CA ASP A 292 4.24 -20.67 2.27
C ASP A 292 4.36 -19.46 3.21
N ALA A 293 3.37 -19.22 4.08
CA ALA A 293 3.42 -18.16 5.08
C ALA A 293 4.65 -18.32 6.00
N SER A 294 4.93 -19.56 6.44
CA SER A 294 6.08 -19.87 7.30
C SER A 294 7.42 -19.64 6.59
N ARG A 295 7.52 -19.95 5.30
CA ARG A 295 8.73 -19.68 4.49
C ARG A 295 9.00 -18.18 4.38
N ILE A 296 7.96 -17.39 4.14
CA ILE A 296 8.04 -15.92 4.04
C ILE A 296 8.50 -15.32 5.38
N GLU A 297 7.91 -15.75 6.50
CA GLU A 297 8.30 -15.28 7.84
C GLU A 297 9.74 -15.64 8.19
N ALA A 298 10.18 -16.86 7.90
CA ALA A 298 11.56 -17.28 8.11
C ALA A 298 12.54 -16.45 7.28
N TRP A 299 12.16 -16.04 6.06
CA TRP A 299 12.96 -15.13 5.24
C TRP A 299 13.10 -13.74 5.88
N TYR A 300 12.01 -13.16 6.38
CA TYR A 300 12.03 -11.87 7.07
C TYR A 300 12.91 -11.91 8.33
N LEU A 301 12.81 -12.97 9.13
CA LEU A 301 13.63 -13.13 10.34
C LEU A 301 15.13 -13.17 10.00
N ARG A 302 15.53 -13.98 9.02
CA ARG A 302 16.94 -14.05 8.57
C ARG A 302 17.46 -12.70 8.09
N ARG A 303 16.62 -11.94 7.38
CA ARG A 303 17.01 -10.60 6.89
C ARG A 303 17.16 -9.60 8.02
N ALA A 304 16.28 -9.64 9.02
CA ALA A 304 16.40 -8.81 10.22
C ALA A 304 17.65 -9.14 11.04
N ASP A 305 17.98 -10.44 11.19
CA ASP A 305 19.22 -10.89 11.83
C ASP A 305 20.46 -10.40 11.08
N ALA A 306 20.47 -10.52 9.75
CA ALA A 306 21.59 -10.06 8.92
C ALA A 306 21.78 -8.53 9.03
N ALA A 307 20.68 -7.76 9.05
CA ALA A 307 20.74 -6.32 9.23
C ALA A 307 21.26 -5.92 10.62
N ARG A 308 20.85 -6.63 11.69
CA ARG A 308 21.37 -6.41 13.04
C ARG A 308 22.88 -6.67 13.12
N ARG A 309 23.35 -7.82 12.61
CA ARG A 309 24.78 -8.15 12.59
C ARG A 309 25.60 -7.12 11.82
N ALA A 310 25.10 -6.68 10.68
CA ALA A 310 25.77 -5.63 9.90
C ALA A 310 25.87 -4.31 10.68
N GLN A 311 24.85 -3.96 11.48
CA GLN A 311 24.90 -2.78 12.34
C GLN A 311 25.90 -2.95 13.49
N ASP A 312 25.91 -4.12 14.15
CA ASP A 312 26.87 -4.43 15.21
C ASP A 312 28.32 -4.34 14.68
N ASP A 313 28.59 -4.86 13.48
CA ASP A 313 29.90 -4.78 12.83
C ASP A 313 30.33 -3.32 12.54
N VAL A 314 29.39 -2.46 12.13
CA VAL A 314 29.62 -1.02 11.91
C VAL A 314 29.91 -0.30 13.22
N ASP A 315 29.17 -0.61 14.28
CA ASP A 315 29.35 0.00 15.60
C ASP A 315 30.72 -0.39 16.21
N VAL A 316 31.12 -1.66 16.08
CA VAL A 316 32.45 -2.14 16.49
C VAL A 316 33.56 -1.44 15.69
N ALA A 317 33.42 -1.29 14.37
CA ALA A 317 34.39 -0.57 13.55
C ALA A 317 34.51 0.90 13.95
N SER A 318 33.37 1.58 14.20
CA SER A 318 33.32 2.97 14.66
C SER A 318 33.99 3.15 16.05
N MET A 319 33.75 2.22 16.98
CA MET A 319 34.42 2.21 18.28
C MET A 319 35.94 2.01 18.14
N ALA A 320 36.39 1.12 17.26
CA ALA A 320 37.81 0.91 16.99
C ALA A 320 38.48 2.18 16.42
N GLU A 321 37.82 2.87 15.47
CA GLU A 321 38.33 4.14 14.92
C GLU A 321 38.36 5.27 15.97
N ALA A 322 37.34 5.37 16.83
CA ALA A 322 37.33 6.32 17.94
C ALA A 322 38.47 6.06 18.93
N ARG A 323 38.72 4.79 19.26
CA ARG A 323 39.83 4.35 20.13
C ARG A 323 41.19 4.76 19.55
N VAL A 324 41.41 4.51 18.25
CA VAL A 324 42.65 4.92 17.56
C VAL A 324 42.82 6.43 17.57
N ARG A 325 41.76 7.21 17.30
CA ARG A 325 41.84 8.70 17.33
C ARG A 325 42.24 9.22 18.72
N TRP A 326 41.67 8.68 19.78
CA TRP A 326 42.07 9.03 21.14
C TRP A 326 43.51 8.64 21.46
N ALA A 327 43.96 7.47 20.99
CA ALA A 327 45.34 7.03 21.15
C ALA A 327 46.33 8.01 20.50
N TYR A 328 46.05 8.46 19.27
CA TYR A 328 46.87 9.46 18.56
C TYR A 328 46.86 10.82 19.24
N ARG A 329 45.71 11.27 19.75
CA ARG A 329 45.61 12.54 20.48
C ARG A 329 46.51 12.54 21.73
N ILE A 330 46.43 11.47 22.52
CA ILE A 330 47.29 11.28 23.71
C ILE A 330 48.76 11.21 23.29
N ALA A 331 49.08 10.48 22.23
CA ALA A 331 50.44 10.34 21.73
C ALA A 331 51.06 11.70 21.33
N HIS A 332 50.30 12.59 20.68
CA HIS A 332 50.75 13.94 20.37
C HIS A 332 50.97 14.80 21.62
N GLU A 333 50.03 14.78 22.57
CA GLU A 333 50.17 15.51 23.86
C GLU A 333 51.44 15.09 24.63
N ILE A 334 51.73 13.79 24.64
CA ILE A 334 52.89 13.21 25.32
C ILE A 334 54.20 13.50 24.56
N ALA A 335 54.18 13.46 23.23
CA ALA A 335 55.35 13.78 22.42
C ALA A 335 55.80 15.23 22.59
N ASP A 336 54.86 16.18 22.65
CA ASP A 336 55.14 17.61 22.83
C ASP A 336 55.69 17.94 24.23
N SER A 337 55.38 17.10 25.24
CA SER A 337 55.83 17.27 26.63
C SER A 337 57.14 16.52 26.96
N GLY A 338 57.78 15.88 25.98
CA GLY A 338 59.13 15.32 26.08
C GLY A 338 59.29 14.15 27.04
N SER A 339 58.20 13.50 27.47
CA SER A 339 58.24 12.45 28.49
C SER A 339 57.19 11.37 28.21
N GLY A 340 57.63 10.28 27.59
CA GLY A 340 56.78 9.19 27.07
C GLY A 340 56.77 7.90 27.88
N GLY A 341 56.95 7.99 29.20
CA GLY A 341 57.01 6.81 30.06
C GLY A 341 55.65 6.12 30.25
N ARG A 342 55.65 4.81 30.52
CA ARG A 342 54.44 3.99 30.76
C ARG A 342 53.46 4.62 31.76
N HIS A 343 53.98 5.23 32.83
CA HIS A 343 53.15 5.87 33.85
C HIS A 343 52.35 7.06 33.30
N GLN A 344 52.95 7.84 32.40
CA GLN A 344 52.34 9.05 31.84
C GLN A 344 51.25 8.71 30.83
N ILE A 345 51.45 7.65 30.03
CA ILE A 345 50.43 7.11 29.13
C ILE A 345 49.19 6.69 29.92
N VAL A 346 49.39 5.95 31.02
CA VAL A 346 48.29 5.49 31.87
C VAL A 346 47.54 6.66 32.52
N GLU A 347 48.25 7.68 33.00
CA GLU A 347 47.61 8.87 33.58
C GLU A 347 46.88 9.71 32.54
N ALA A 348 47.40 9.83 31.31
CA ALA A 348 46.71 10.54 30.23
C ALA A 348 45.40 9.84 29.82
N ILE A 349 45.40 8.50 29.74
CA ILE A 349 44.17 7.72 29.46
C ILE A 349 43.12 7.92 30.56
N LYS A 350 43.53 8.01 31.83
CA LYS A 350 42.60 8.24 32.95
C LYS A 350 41.97 9.64 32.96
N ARG A 351 42.58 10.63 32.30
CA ARG A 351 42.07 12.00 32.21
C ARG A 351 41.09 12.19 31.06
N LEU A 352 40.89 11.18 30.23
CA LEU A 352 39.87 11.24 29.18
C LEU A 352 38.47 11.42 29.80
N PRO A 353 37.58 12.18 29.15
CA PRO A 353 36.23 12.37 29.63
C PRO A 353 35.42 11.06 29.55
N ASP A 354 34.40 10.91 30.40
CA ASP A 354 33.61 9.67 30.56
C ASP A 354 32.96 9.13 29.27
N HIS A 355 32.79 9.99 28.25
CA HIS A 355 32.22 9.62 26.95
C HIS A 355 33.27 9.19 25.92
N ALA A 356 34.56 9.23 26.26
CA ALA A 356 35.63 8.84 25.37
C ALA A 356 35.75 7.31 25.29
N VAL A 357 36.03 6.80 24.09
CA VAL A 357 36.45 5.41 23.93
C VAL A 357 37.92 5.33 24.34
N HIS A 358 38.15 4.84 25.56
CA HIS A 358 39.50 4.76 26.12
C HIS A 358 40.39 3.81 25.28
N PRO A 359 41.55 4.29 24.79
CA PRO A 359 42.55 3.44 24.20
C PRO A 359 43.26 2.62 25.26
N GLU A 360 43.78 1.47 24.86
CA GLU A 360 44.72 0.73 25.68
C GLU A 360 46.10 1.40 25.59
N PRO A 361 46.95 1.27 26.63
CA PRO A 361 48.30 1.82 26.60
C PRO A 361 49.11 1.40 25.36
N GLU A 362 48.88 0.19 24.86
CA GLU A 362 49.54 -0.36 23.66
C GLU A 362 49.17 0.43 22.39
N ASP A 363 47.93 0.92 22.27
CA ASP A 363 47.49 1.73 21.12
C ASP A 363 48.22 3.08 21.09
N VAL A 364 48.43 3.69 22.28
CA VAL A 364 49.16 4.96 22.43
C VAL A 364 50.63 4.76 22.09
N VAL A 365 51.24 3.65 22.53
CA VAL A 365 52.62 3.29 22.17
C VAL A 365 52.78 3.10 20.66
N ALA A 366 51.83 2.40 20.04
CA ALA A 366 51.82 2.21 18.59
C ALA A 366 51.67 3.54 17.83
N ALA A 367 50.84 4.47 18.33
CA ALA A 367 50.68 5.81 17.78
C ALA A 367 51.96 6.66 17.94
N LEU A 368 52.59 6.67 19.11
CA LEU A 368 53.88 7.34 19.37
C LEU A 368 54.98 6.84 18.41
N ALA A 369 55.07 5.53 18.21
CA ALA A 369 56.03 4.92 17.30
C ALA A 369 55.80 5.30 15.82
N LYS A 370 54.58 5.71 15.45
CA LYS A 370 54.27 6.24 14.11
C LYS A 370 54.60 7.72 14.01
N ILE A 371 54.29 8.52 15.04
CA ILE A 371 54.65 9.95 15.11
C ILE A 371 56.17 10.15 15.07
N GLY A 372 56.93 9.33 15.81
CA GLY A 372 58.40 9.39 15.82
C GLY A 372 59.05 9.05 14.47
N ARG A 373 58.40 8.21 13.63
CA ARG A 373 58.89 7.91 12.27
C ARG A 373 58.65 9.05 11.28
N SER A 374 57.61 9.86 11.49
CA SER A 374 57.36 11.07 10.68
C SER A 374 58.26 12.26 11.03
N PHE A 375 58.98 12.22 12.15
CA PHE A 375 59.84 13.30 12.65
C PHE A 375 61.35 12.97 12.60
N ASN A 376 61.78 11.91 11.92
CA ASN A 376 63.20 11.59 11.80
C ASN A 376 63.89 12.50 10.75
N PRO A 377 64.78 13.43 11.15
CA PRO A 377 65.46 14.33 10.22
C PRO A 377 66.43 13.61 9.25
N ASP A 378 66.83 12.37 9.53
CA ASP A 378 67.66 11.57 8.62
C ASP A 378 66.94 11.14 7.33
N ASN A 379 65.62 11.35 7.22
CA ASN A 379 64.86 11.12 5.99
C ASN A 379 64.79 12.34 5.06
N ASP A 380 65.27 13.52 5.49
CA ASP A 380 65.16 14.80 4.75
C ASP A 380 66.52 15.41 4.34
N ASP A 381 67.66 14.72 4.54
CA ASP A 381 68.96 15.19 4.02
C ASP A 381 69.30 14.51 2.68
N PRO A 382 69.08 15.14 1.52
CA PRO A 382 69.62 14.63 0.27
C PRO A 382 71.14 14.78 0.32
N ARG A 383 71.86 13.65 0.47
CA ARG A 383 73.31 13.63 0.21
C ARG A 383 73.56 14.36 -1.11
N PRO A 384 74.47 15.35 -1.17
CA PRO A 384 74.74 16.03 -2.42
C PRO A 384 75.27 15.01 -3.45
N PRO A 385 74.84 15.11 -4.72
CA PRO A 385 75.19 14.14 -5.73
C PRO A 385 76.70 14.21 -6.03
N PRO A 386 77.33 13.10 -6.48
CA PRO A 386 78.72 13.10 -6.86
C PRO A 386 78.92 14.00 -8.10
N GLU A 387 79.84 14.95 -8.02
CA GLU A 387 80.22 15.81 -9.15
C GLU A 387 80.68 14.94 -10.34
N GLN A 388 79.99 15.07 -11.47
CA GLN A 388 80.49 14.62 -12.76
C GLN A 388 80.60 15.81 -13.72
N MET A 389 81.86 16.24 -13.89
CA MET A 389 82.57 16.72 -15.10
C MET A 389 81.90 17.82 -15.95
N THR A 390 82.53 18.99 -16.13
CA THR A 390 83.39 19.41 -17.29
C THR A 390 83.27 20.95 -17.34
N ASP A 391 84.16 21.81 -17.84
CA ASP A 391 85.26 21.76 -18.80
C ASP A 391 86.12 23.04 -18.60
N VAL A 392 87.38 23.04 -19.06
CA VAL A 392 87.90 23.98 -20.08
C VAL A 392 89.43 23.83 -20.19
N ALA A 393 89.85 23.66 -21.45
CA ALA A 393 91.20 23.72 -22.07
C ALA A 393 91.96 22.39 -22.20
#